data_AF-A0A3D4UJ98-F1
#
_entry.id   AF-A0A3D4UJ98-F1
#
_cell.length_a   1.000
_cell.length_b   1.000
_cell.length_c   1.000
_cell.angle_alpha   90.00
_cell.angle_beta   90.00
_cell.angle_gamma   90.00
#
_symmetry.space_group_name_H-M   'P 1'
#
loop_
_entity.id
_entity.type
_entity.pdbx_description
1 polymer ?
#
loop_
_entity_poly.entity_id
_entity_poly.type
_entity_poly.pdbx_seq_one_letter_code
_entity_poly.pdbx_strand_id
1 'polypeptide(L)'
;SIAVPVFWVVRIGEWIVYPPLIWLVRFPRYPMGQWVNVSRHKFDGLVGHDLIWCLYCDWMTGVWSLGSEMLRNVESFWCPIRFLDDKKCANCSVDFPDVINEWTGPDGSMEDVAKLLSEKYEGRDPKQRNTWFGHPDRVQLTVDGKPPQD
;
A
#
# COMPACT_ATOMS: atom_id res chain seq x y z
N SER A 1 -5.56 22.04 -16.40
CA SER A 1 -4.78 20.93 -15.83
C SER A 1 -5.72 19.76 -15.59
N ILE A 2 -5.62 18.69 -16.39
CA ILE A 2 -6.47 17.48 -16.27
C ILE A 2 -6.08 16.63 -15.04
N ALA A 3 -4.91 16.88 -14.47
CA ALA A 3 -4.42 16.14 -13.32
C ALA A 3 -5.35 16.29 -12.09
N VAL A 4 -5.86 17.50 -11.80
CA VAL A 4 -6.76 17.73 -10.65
C VAL A 4 -7.99 16.79 -10.67
N PRO A 5 -8.81 16.75 -11.73
CA PRO A 5 -9.95 15.83 -11.77
C PRO A 5 -9.54 14.36 -11.76
N VAL A 6 -8.40 13.99 -12.37
CA VAL A 6 -7.90 12.60 -12.35
C VAL A 6 -7.57 12.14 -10.93
N PHE A 7 -6.79 12.91 -10.18
CA PHE A 7 -6.43 12.57 -8.80
C PHE A 7 -7.65 12.63 -7.86
N TRP A 8 -8.64 13.46 -8.17
CA TRP A 8 -9.93 13.43 -7.48
C TRP A 8 -10.69 12.12 -7.69
N VAL A 9 -10.71 11.60 -8.93
CA VAL A 9 -11.33 10.31 -9.23
C VAL A 9 -10.60 9.18 -8.52
N VAL A 10 -9.26 9.18 -8.53
CA VAL A 10 -8.46 8.20 -7.76
C VAL A 10 -8.83 8.28 -6.28
N ARG A 11 -8.89 9.49 -5.72
CA ARG A 11 -9.24 9.70 -4.32
C ARG A 11 -10.63 9.19 -3.95
N ILE A 12 -11.62 9.39 -4.82
CA ILE A 12 -12.96 8.84 -4.66
C ILE A 12 -12.91 7.31 -4.74
N GLY A 13 -12.11 6.75 -5.65
CA GLY A 13 -11.86 5.32 -5.76
C GLY A 13 -11.33 4.72 -4.45
N GLU A 14 -10.33 5.35 -3.83
CA GLU A 14 -9.80 4.91 -2.53
C GLU A 14 -10.88 4.87 -1.43
N TRP A 15 -11.78 5.86 -1.41
CA TRP A 15 -12.87 5.93 -0.44
C TRP A 15 -13.96 4.90 -0.66
N ILE A 16 -14.24 4.54 -1.91
CA ILE A 16 -15.33 3.63 -2.24
C ILE A 16 -14.86 2.18 -2.22
N VAL A 17 -13.69 1.91 -2.77
CA VAL A 17 -13.20 0.55 -3.01
C VAL A 17 -12.52 -0.05 -1.78
N TYR A 18 -11.74 0.74 -1.05
CA TYR A 18 -10.90 0.19 0.02
C TYR A 18 -11.67 -0.20 1.29
N PRO A 19 -12.67 0.55 1.79
CA PRO A 19 -13.41 0.16 3.00
C PRO A 19 -14.11 -1.20 2.90
N PRO A 20 -14.76 -1.58 1.77
CA PRO A 20 -15.24 -2.94 1.56
C PRO A 20 -14.14 -4.01 1.68
N LEU A 21 -12.95 -3.76 1.11
CA LEU A 21 -11.82 -4.70 1.18
C LEU A 21 -11.32 -4.91 2.61
N ILE A 22 -11.29 -3.86 3.42
CA ILE A 22 -10.98 -3.96 4.86
C ILE A 22 -11.96 -4.89 5.56
N TRP A 23 -13.26 -4.79 5.26
CA TRP A 23 -14.28 -5.59 5.92
C TRP A 23 -14.28 -7.05 5.45
N LEU A 24 -14.20 -7.27 4.13
CA LEU A 24 -14.27 -8.60 3.51
C LEU A 24 -13.01 -9.43 3.75
N VAL A 25 -11.83 -8.82 3.58
CA VAL A 25 -10.53 -9.53 3.52
C VAL A 25 -9.64 -9.19 4.73
N ARG A 26 -10.14 -8.38 5.68
CA ARG A 26 -9.40 -7.95 6.88
C ARG A 26 -8.10 -7.20 6.58
N PHE A 27 -8.11 -6.37 5.54
CA PHE A 27 -6.96 -5.53 5.19
C PHE A 27 -6.63 -4.47 6.26
N PRO A 28 -5.39 -3.92 6.24
CA PRO A 28 -5.01 -2.83 7.13
C PRO A 28 -5.85 -1.58 6.91
N ARG A 29 -6.16 -0.89 8.01
CA ARG A 29 -6.81 0.43 7.99
C ARG A 29 -5.69 1.44 7.90
N TYR A 30 -5.64 2.17 6.81
CA TYR A 30 -4.73 3.29 6.68
C TYR A 30 -5.39 4.58 7.18
N PRO A 31 -4.82 5.26 8.19
CA PRO A 31 -5.31 6.57 8.62
C PRO A 31 -5.02 7.57 7.49
N MET A 32 -6.01 7.78 6.62
CA MET A 32 -5.79 8.52 5.37
C MET A 32 -5.26 9.94 5.58
N GLY A 33 -5.52 10.55 6.74
CA GLY A 33 -5.00 11.87 7.10
C GLY A 33 -3.49 11.93 7.35
N GLN A 34 -2.81 10.79 7.49
CA GLN A 34 -1.34 10.74 7.53
C GLN A 34 -0.71 10.83 6.13
N TRP A 35 -1.49 10.47 5.10
CA TRP A 35 -1.05 10.47 3.71
C TRP A 35 -1.52 11.71 2.97
N VAL A 36 -2.82 12.03 3.12
CA VAL A 36 -3.48 13.14 2.44
C VAL A 36 -3.92 14.15 3.49
N ASN A 37 -3.11 15.18 3.69
CA ASN A 37 -3.42 16.32 4.57
C ASN A 37 -2.95 17.62 3.94
N VAL A 38 -3.91 18.49 3.63
CA VAL A 38 -3.65 19.82 3.09
C VAL A 38 -3.82 20.83 4.23
N SER A 39 -2.72 21.39 4.70
CA SER A 39 -2.71 22.42 5.75
C SER A 39 -1.96 23.66 5.27
N ARG A 40 -2.60 24.83 5.39
CA ARG A 40 -1.97 26.11 5.06
C ARG A 40 -0.75 26.44 5.93
N HIS A 41 -0.60 25.77 7.07
CA HIS A 41 0.49 25.96 8.03
C HIS A 41 1.61 24.92 7.86
N LYS A 42 1.55 24.07 6.83
CA LYS A 42 2.54 23.02 6.59
C LYS A 42 3.88 23.59 6.08
N PHE A 43 3.81 24.68 5.32
CA PHE A 43 4.96 25.35 4.73
C PHE A 43 5.07 26.74 5.33
N ASP A 44 6.18 27.02 6.01
CA ASP A 44 6.47 28.34 6.56
C ASP A 44 7.18 29.22 5.51
N GLY A 45 6.87 30.52 5.50
CA GLY A 45 7.49 31.49 4.58
C GLY A 45 7.04 31.47 3.12
N LEU A 46 6.12 30.59 2.71
CA LEU A 46 5.54 30.58 1.36
C LEU A 46 4.20 31.33 1.33
N VAL A 47 3.99 32.20 0.33
CA VAL A 47 2.77 33.01 0.18
C VAL A 47 2.27 32.99 -1.26
N GLY A 48 0.95 33.01 -1.45
CA GLY A 48 0.32 33.18 -2.77
C GLY A 48 0.38 31.92 -3.63
N HIS A 49 0.85 32.06 -4.88
CA HIS A 49 0.83 30.99 -5.87
C HIS A 49 1.76 29.83 -5.53
N ASP A 50 2.93 30.10 -4.97
CA ASP A 50 3.90 29.05 -4.63
C ASP A 50 3.38 28.14 -3.52
N LEU A 51 2.70 28.72 -2.52
CA LEU A 51 2.03 27.94 -1.47
C LEU A 51 0.95 27.02 -2.06
N ILE A 52 0.13 27.53 -2.98
CA ILE A 52 -0.94 26.74 -3.63
C ILE A 52 -0.32 25.57 -4.42
N TRP A 53 0.76 25.81 -5.15
CA TRP A 53 1.44 24.76 -5.91
C TRP A 53 2.09 23.72 -5.00
N CYS A 54 2.74 24.11 -3.91
CA CYS A 54 3.29 23.18 -2.94
C CYS A 54 2.21 22.32 -2.29
N LEU A 55 1.08 22.91 -1.90
CA LEU A 55 -0.07 22.18 -1.37
C LEU A 55 -0.68 21.21 -2.39
N TYR A 56 -0.71 21.61 -3.66
CA TYR A 56 -1.17 20.74 -4.75
C TYR A 56 -0.25 19.54 -4.95
N CYS A 57 1.06 19.76 -5.01
CA CYS A 57 2.04 18.69 -5.15
C CYS A 57 1.98 17.72 -3.96
N ASP A 58 1.93 18.25 -2.73
CA ASP A 58 1.81 17.47 -1.49
C ASP A 58 0.53 16.62 -1.45
N TRP A 59 -0.59 17.19 -1.89
CA TRP A 59 -1.85 16.44 -2.03
C TRP A 59 -1.74 15.32 -3.07
N MET A 60 -1.22 15.64 -4.26
CA MET A 60 -1.12 14.69 -5.38
C MET A 60 -0.22 13.50 -5.04
N THR A 61 0.95 13.76 -4.45
CA THR A 61 1.87 12.71 -4.03
C THR A 61 1.30 11.91 -2.86
N GLY A 62 0.60 12.56 -1.92
CA GLY A 62 -0.08 11.89 -0.83
C GLY A 62 -1.15 10.89 -1.31
N VAL A 63 -1.97 11.28 -2.30
CA VAL A 63 -2.97 10.40 -2.92
C VAL A 63 -2.29 9.23 -3.63
N TRP A 64 -1.28 9.50 -4.47
CA TRP A 64 -0.60 8.43 -5.19
C TRP A 64 0.06 7.41 -4.26
N SER A 65 0.79 7.89 -3.24
CA SER A 65 1.47 7.03 -2.26
C SER A 65 0.49 6.18 -1.46
N LEU A 66 -0.66 6.74 -1.07
CA LEU A 66 -1.71 5.99 -0.38
C LEU A 66 -2.28 4.89 -1.30
N GLY A 67 -2.58 5.23 -2.55
CA GLY A 67 -3.05 4.28 -3.55
C GLY A 67 -2.06 3.13 -3.78
N SER A 68 -0.76 3.42 -3.89
CA SER A 68 0.29 2.40 -4.02
C SER A 68 0.35 1.47 -2.80
N GLU A 69 0.26 2.00 -1.58
CA GLU A 69 0.25 1.19 -0.36
C GLU A 69 -1.00 0.28 -0.28
N MET A 70 -2.17 0.79 -0.69
CA MET A 70 -3.38 -0.02 -0.83
C MET A 70 -3.21 -1.13 -1.89
N LEU A 71 -2.66 -0.78 -3.06
CA LEU A 71 -2.42 -1.72 -4.15
C LEU A 71 -1.46 -2.83 -3.73
N ARG A 72 -0.43 -2.49 -2.95
CA ARG A 72 0.54 -3.45 -2.43
C ARG A 72 -0.12 -4.56 -1.62
N ASN A 73 -1.09 -4.23 -0.75
CA ASN A 73 -1.83 -5.24 0.00
C ASN A 73 -2.68 -6.14 -0.90
N VAL A 74 -3.34 -5.55 -1.89
CA VAL A 74 -4.16 -6.30 -2.85
C VAL A 74 -3.28 -7.29 -3.61
N GLU A 75 -2.17 -6.81 -4.17
CA GLU A 75 -1.25 -7.57 -4.99
C GLU A 75 -0.57 -8.70 -4.20
N SER A 76 0.00 -8.41 -3.02
CA SER A 76 0.63 -9.43 -2.18
C SER A 76 -0.34 -10.47 -1.61
N PHE A 77 -1.65 -10.22 -1.64
CA PHE A 77 -2.67 -11.18 -1.18
C PHE A 77 -3.31 -11.96 -2.32
N TRP A 78 -3.66 -11.30 -3.43
CA TRP A 78 -4.50 -11.86 -4.49
C TRP A 78 -3.72 -12.31 -5.72
N CYS A 79 -2.58 -11.68 -6.01
CA CYS A 79 -1.76 -11.99 -7.18
C CYS A 79 -0.27 -12.08 -6.81
N PRO A 80 0.15 -12.99 -5.92
CA PRO A 80 1.55 -13.10 -5.48
C PRO A 80 2.47 -13.76 -6.53
N ILE A 81 2.07 -13.76 -7.80
CA ILE A 81 2.87 -14.24 -8.93
C ILE A 81 3.39 -13.05 -9.72
N ARG A 82 4.69 -13.09 -10.04
CA ARG A 82 5.33 -12.06 -10.85
C ARG A 82 4.69 -11.97 -12.23
N PHE A 83 4.75 -10.78 -12.81
CA PHE A 83 4.37 -10.60 -14.20
C PHE A 83 5.35 -11.33 -15.12
N LEU A 84 4.86 -11.85 -16.24
CA LEU A 84 5.67 -12.44 -17.32
C LEU A 84 6.62 -11.42 -18.00
N ASP A 85 6.38 -10.12 -17.81
CA ASP A 85 7.19 -9.05 -18.39
C ASP A 85 8.22 -8.54 -17.37
N ASP A 86 9.49 -8.79 -17.65
CA ASP A 86 10.63 -8.36 -16.82
C ASP A 86 10.72 -6.84 -16.68
N LYS A 87 10.41 -6.08 -17.74
CA LYS A 87 10.44 -4.63 -17.70
C LYS A 87 9.32 -4.09 -16.83
N LYS A 88 8.13 -4.70 -16.88
CA LYS A 88 7.04 -4.38 -15.97
C LYS A 88 7.44 -4.66 -14.52
N CYS A 89 8.03 -5.83 -14.26
CA CYS A 89 8.53 -6.17 -12.92
C CYS A 89 9.59 -5.18 -12.43
N ALA A 90 10.53 -4.77 -13.28
CA ALA A 90 11.56 -3.78 -12.94
C ALA A 90 10.94 -2.43 -12.57
N ASN A 91 9.98 -1.93 -13.34
CA ASN A 91 9.28 -0.68 -13.03
C ASN A 91 8.47 -0.79 -11.73
N CYS A 92 7.74 -1.91 -11.55
CA CYS A 92 6.96 -2.15 -10.34
C CYS A 92 7.85 -2.33 -9.11
N SER A 93 9.09 -2.83 -9.24
CA SER A 93 9.98 -3.06 -8.10
C SER A 93 10.39 -1.79 -7.34
N VAL A 94 10.24 -0.62 -7.97
CA VAL A 94 10.46 0.67 -7.34
C VAL A 94 9.45 0.92 -6.21
N ASP A 95 8.17 0.62 -6.46
CA ASP A 95 7.08 0.79 -5.51
C ASP A 95 6.77 -0.50 -4.72
N PHE A 96 7.07 -1.66 -5.32
CA PHE A 96 6.77 -3.01 -4.83
C PHE A 96 8.04 -3.89 -4.83
N PRO A 97 9.05 -3.61 -3.98
CA PRO A 97 10.31 -4.36 -4.00
C PRO A 97 10.16 -5.85 -3.66
N ASP A 98 9.07 -6.26 -3.01
CA ASP A 98 8.75 -7.65 -2.71
C ASP A 98 8.41 -8.48 -3.97
N VAL A 99 8.04 -7.84 -5.08
CA VAL A 99 7.79 -8.50 -6.37
C VAL A 99 8.99 -9.31 -6.85
N ILE A 100 10.23 -8.87 -6.59
CA ILE A 100 11.42 -9.56 -7.11
C ILE A 100 11.78 -10.79 -6.26
N ASN A 101 11.69 -10.67 -4.94
CA ASN A 101 12.32 -11.61 -4.00
C ASN A 101 11.33 -12.43 -3.17
N GLU A 102 10.09 -11.98 -3.00
CA GLU A 102 9.11 -12.65 -2.13
C GLU A 102 7.97 -13.30 -2.89
N TRP A 103 7.76 -12.92 -4.15
CA TRP A 103 6.70 -13.46 -5.01
C TRP A 103 7.18 -14.67 -5.78
N THR A 104 6.22 -15.52 -6.16
CA THR A 104 6.49 -16.66 -7.03
C THR A 104 6.91 -16.18 -8.41
N GLY A 105 7.90 -16.86 -9.01
CA GLY A 105 8.36 -16.58 -10.37
C GLY A 105 7.22 -16.67 -11.39
N PRO A 106 7.33 -15.98 -12.55
CA PRO A 106 6.28 -15.97 -13.55
C PRO A 106 6.01 -17.35 -14.18
N ASP A 107 7.00 -18.25 -14.13
CA ASP A 107 6.88 -19.65 -14.57
C ASP A 107 6.45 -20.61 -13.45
N GLY A 108 6.14 -20.10 -12.26
CA GLY A 108 5.72 -20.90 -11.12
C GLY A 108 4.29 -21.46 -11.27
N SER A 109 4.03 -22.56 -10.57
CA SER A 109 2.73 -23.21 -10.58
C SER A 109 1.75 -22.58 -9.57
N MET A 110 0.46 -22.90 -9.70
CA MET A 110 -0.53 -22.53 -8.69
C MET A 110 -0.30 -23.21 -7.34
N GLU A 111 0.40 -24.35 -7.32
CA GLU A 111 0.81 -25.02 -6.08
C GLU A 111 1.88 -24.19 -5.34
N ASP A 112 2.83 -23.61 -6.08
CA ASP A 112 3.85 -22.72 -5.51
C ASP A 112 3.20 -21.45 -4.94
N VAL A 113 2.20 -20.89 -5.63
CA VAL A 113 1.41 -19.76 -5.14
C VAL A 113 0.63 -20.12 -3.87
N ALA A 114 -0.05 -21.26 -3.86
CA ALA A 114 -0.81 -21.71 -2.69
C ALA A 114 0.11 -21.94 -1.48
N LYS A 115 1.29 -22.52 -1.71
CA LYS A 115 2.31 -22.72 -0.69
C LYS A 115 2.86 -21.40 -0.15
N LEU A 116 3.14 -20.43 -1.02
CA LEU A 116 3.59 -19.10 -0.58
C LEU A 116 2.52 -18.40 0.26
N LEU A 117 1.26 -18.46 -0.17
CA LEU A 117 0.14 -17.87 0.57
C LEU A 117 -0.07 -18.55 1.92
N SER A 118 0.02 -19.88 1.99
CA SER A 118 -0.08 -20.60 3.26
C SER A 118 1.06 -20.20 4.19
N GLU A 119 2.31 -20.21 3.72
CA GLU A 119 3.47 -19.77 4.50
C GLU A 119 3.35 -18.34 5.04
N LYS A 120 2.76 -17.42 4.25
CA LYS A 120 2.70 -15.99 4.60
C LYS A 120 1.43 -15.59 5.35
N TYR A 121 0.35 -16.39 5.32
CA TYR A 121 -0.95 -16.02 5.90
C TYR A 121 -1.54 -17.09 6.85
N GLU A 122 -1.22 -18.38 6.73
CA GLU A 122 -1.74 -19.40 7.65
C GLU A 122 -1.09 -19.33 9.04
N GLY A 123 -1.84 -19.74 10.07
CA GLY A 123 -1.36 -19.75 11.46
C GLY A 123 -1.32 -18.38 12.14
N ARG A 124 -1.69 -17.29 11.45
CA ARG A 124 -1.85 -15.98 12.08
C ARG A 124 -3.11 -15.91 12.95
N ASP A 125 -2.99 -15.16 14.04
CA ASP A 125 -4.12 -14.87 14.93
C ASP A 125 -5.27 -14.29 14.09
N PRO A 126 -6.51 -14.80 14.19
CA PRO A 126 -7.69 -14.24 13.53
C PRO A 126 -7.89 -12.73 13.75
N LYS A 127 -7.32 -12.15 14.83
CA LYS A 127 -7.32 -10.72 15.10
C LYS A 127 -6.32 -9.92 14.26
N GLN A 128 -5.29 -10.57 13.71
CA GLN A 128 -4.30 -9.93 12.85
C GLN A 128 -4.87 -9.64 11.47
N ARG A 129 -4.39 -8.55 10.87
CA ARG A 129 -4.84 -8.06 9.56
C ARG A 129 -3.97 -8.66 8.45
N ASN A 130 -4.58 -8.82 7.28
CA ASN A 130 -3.89 -9.28 6.08
C ASN A 130 -3.14 -8.11 5.43
N THR A 131 -2.02 -7.72 6.05
CA THR A 131 -1.05 -6.74 5.52
C THR A 131 -0.13 -7.39 4.48
N TRP A 132 0.52 -6.67 3.57
CA TRP A 132 1.51 -7.21 2.63
C TRP A 132 2.80 -7.71 3.32
N PHE A 133 3.65 -8.49 2.64
CA PHE A 133 4.66 -9.36 3.26
C PHE A 133 5.73 -8.68 4.14
N GLY A 134 6.20 -7.49 3.78
CA GLY A 134 7.17 -6.71 4.55
C GLY A 134 6.55 -5.54 5.32
N HIS A 135 5.22 -5.51 5.49
CA HIS A 135 4.56 -4.43 6.21
C HIS A 135 5.07 -4.36 7.67
N PRO A 136 5.35 -3.16 8.23
CA PRO A 136 5.86 -3.02 9.59
C PRO A 136 5.03 -3.74 10.64
N ASP A 137 3.70 -3.74 10.54
CA ASP A 137 2.80 -4.50 11.43
C ASP A 137 3.05 -6.02 11.47
N ARG A 138 3.71 -6.60 10.45
CA ARG A 138 4.15 -8.01 10.46
C ARG A 138 5.47 -8.20 11.20
N VAL A 139 6.31 -7.17 11.22
CA VAL A 139 7.56 -7.17 11.97
C VAL A 139 7.21 -6.81 13.41
N GLN A 140 7.01 -7.83 14.24
CA GLN A 140 7.04 -7.64 15.69
C GLN A 140 8.47 -7.22 16.07
N LEU A 141 8.76 -5.91 16.01
CA LEU A 141 9.89 -5.34 16.74
C LEU A 141 9.54 -5.43 18.23
N THR A 142 9.66 -6.63 18.77
CA THR A 142 9.73 -6.78 20.20
C THR A 142 11.08 -6.22 20.62
N VAL A 143 11.13 -5.00 21.12
CA VAL A 143 12.35 -4.46 21.76
C VAL A 143 12.70 -5.29 23.01
N ASP A 144 11.78 -6.12 23.53
CA ASP A 144 12.00 -7.02 24.68
C ASP A 144 11.20 -8.35 24.63
N GLY A 145 10.97 -8.93 23.45
CA GLY A 145 10.26 -10.22 23.33
C GLY A 145 8.79 -10.25 23.78
N LYS A 146 8.09 -9.11 23.87
CA LYS A 146 6.65 -9.06 24.22
C LYS A 146 5.78 -8.54 23.07
N PRO A 147 4.60 -9.13 22.84
CA PRO A 147 3.68 -8.66 21.81
C PRO A 147 3.15 -7.25 22.14
N PRO A 148 2.86 -6.42 21.13
CA PRO A 148 2.30 -5.09 21.34
C PRO A 148 0.96 -5.20 22.09
N GLN A 149 0.81 -4.41 23.15
CA GLN A 149 -0.46 -4.26 23.86
C GLN A 149 -1.38 -3.36 23.04
N ASP A 150 -2.63 -3.82 22.88
CA ASP A 150 -3.74 -3.14 22.19
C ASP A 150 -4.06 -1.76 22.78
#